data_AF-A0A5J4RP73-F1
#
_entry.id   AF-A0A5J4RP73-F1
#
_cell.length_a   1.000
_cell.length_b   1.000
_cell.length_c   1.000
_cell.angle_alpha   90.00
_cell.angle_beta   90.00
_cell.angle_gamma   90.00
#
_symmetry.space_group_name_H-M   'P 1'
#
loop_
_entity.id
_entity.type
_entity.pdbx_description
1 polymer ?
#
loop_
_entity_poly.entity_id
_entity_poly.type
_entity_poly.pdbx_seq_one_letter_code
_entity_poly.pdbx_strand_id
1 'polypeptide(L)'
;MYSVGVFYAWDFLIVAVCAIVYLFCPPKIIAEKKEYVKFFLLFFSVYFFLFIVITNILKDREATHMLFKVCVVPALFISHLFYPFKTEKKNQHLSFFLFFFSLCIIGLGALIMVAFGFSNM
;
A
#
# COMPACT_ATOMS: atom_id res chain seq x y z
N MET A 1 15.92 -8.83 12.60
CA MET A 1 15.62 -8.33 11.25
C MET A 1 14.16 -7.89 11.22
N TYR A 2 13.87 -6.62 10.89
CA TYR A 2 12.49 -6.17 10.65
C TYR A 2 12.03 -6.75 9.31
N SER A 3 11.21 -7.80 9.36
CA SER A 3 10.48 -8.35 8.22
C SER A 3 9.01 -8.02 8.46
N VAL A 4 8.40 -7.26 7.55
CA VAL A 4 6.96 -7.02 7.55
C VAL A 4 6.36 -7.98 6.53
N GLY A 5 6.25 -9.25 6.93
CA GLY A 5 5.94 -10.33 5.99
C GLY A 5 7.10 -10.58 5.02
N VAL A 6 6.79 -10.65 3.71
CA VAL A 6 7.73 -10.99 2.62
C VAL A 6 8.80 -9.88 2.39
N PHE A 7 8.59 -8.68 2.92
CA PHE A 7 9.48 -7.53 2.69
C PHE A 7 10.40 -7.25 3.89
N TYR A 8 11.69 -7.12 3.61
CA TYR A 8 12.72 -6.67 4.53
C TYR A 8 12.70 -5.15 4.67
N ALA A 9 13.19 -4.63 5.79
CA ALA A 9 13.35 -3.17 6.00
C ALA A 9 14.10 -2.46 4.86
N TRP A 10 15.04 -3.16 4.22
CA TRP A 10 15.78 -2.66 3.05
C TRP A 10 14.91 -2.51 1.81
N ASP A 11 13.88 -3.34 1.64
CA ASP A 11 12.96 -3.26 0.50
C ASP A 11 12.16 -1.95 0.54
N PHE A 12 11.84 -1.43 1.73
CA PHE A 12 11.16 -0.13 1.87
C PHE A 12 12.04 1.02 1.41
N LEU A 13 13.34 0.96 1.74
CA LEU A 13 14.32 1.97 1.35
C LEU A 13 14.56 1.91 -0.17
N ILE A 14 14.62 0.71 -0.75
CA ILE A 14 14.70 0.48 -2.19
C ILE A 14 13.50 1.10 -2.91
N VAL A 15 12.28 0.93 -2.40
CA VAL A 15 11.07 1.51 -3.01
C VAL A 15 11.15 3.05 -3.04
N ALA A 16 11.57 3.67 -1.95
CA ALA A 16 11.75 5.13 -1.89
C ALA A 16 12.83 5.62 -2.86
N VAL A 17 13.96 4.92 -2.94
CA VAL A 17 15.03 5.23 -3.90
C VAL A 17 14.55 5.06 -5.33
N CYS A 18 13.83 3.98 -5.64
CA CYS A 18 13.22 3.74 -6.95
C CYS A 18 12.22 4.84 -7.32
N ALA A 19 11.42 5.32 -6.37
CA ALA A 19 10.50 6.44 -6.59
C ALA A 19 11.26 7.72 -6.99
N ILE A 20 12.32 8.07 -6.24
CA ILE A 20 13.18 9.22 -6.53
C ILE A 20 13.83 9.06 -7.91
N VAL A 21 14.51 7.94 -8.14
CA VAL A 21 15.19 7.65 -9.41
C VAL A 21 14.20 7.74 -10.57
N TYR A 22 13.01 7.14 -10.46
CA TYR A 22 11.99 7.19 -11.51
C TYR A 22 11.50 8.62 -11.78
N LEU A 23 11.24 9.41 -10.73
CA LEU A 23 10.77 10.79 -10.86
C LEU A 23 11.82 11.73 -11.45
N PHE A 24 13.09 11.58 -11.06
CA PHE A 24 14.19 12.42 -11.52
C PHE A 24 14.96 11.87 -12.73
N CYS A 25 14.64 10.66 -13.19
CA CYS A 25 15.30 10.05 -14.35
C CYS A 25 15.19 10.98 -15.58
N PRO A 26 16.29 11.31 -16.27
CA PRO A 26 16.21 12.15 -17.44
C PRO A 26 15.39 11.47 -18.55
N PRO A 27 14.64 12.25 -19.36
CA PRO A 27 13.82 11.71 -20.45
C PRO A 27 14.64 10.97 -21.52
N LYS A 28 15.97 11.14 -21.54
CA LYS A 28 16.89 10.39 -22.38
C LYS A 28 16.96 8.90 -22.05
N ILE A 29 16.63 8.50 -20.82
CA ILE A 29 16.67 7.11 -20.35
C ILE A 29 15.25 6.51 -20.35
N ILE A 30 14.25 7.27 -19.89
CA ILE A 30 12.84 6.86 -19.90
C ILE A 30 12.04 7.95 -20.61
N ALA A 31 11.73 7.72 -21.90
CA ALA A 31 11.03 8.67 -22.75
C ALA A 31 9.58 8.92 -22.29
N GLU A 32 8.86 7.87 -21.87
CA GLU A 32 7.51 7.98 -21.32
C GLU A 32 7.45 7.40 -19.91
N LYS A 33 7.39 8.29 -18.92
CA LYS A 33 7.16 7.88 -17.54
C LYS A 33 5.67 7.61 -17.32
N LYS A 34 5.27 6.34 -17.45
CA LYS A 34 3.90 5.87 -17.19
C LYS A 34 3.39 6.35 -15.84
N GLU A 35 2.18 6.90 -15.84
CA GLU A 35 1.61 7.52 -14.65
C GLU A 35 1.26 6.51 -13.56
N TYR A 36 0.81 5.31 -13.94
CA TYR A 36 0.57 4.23 -12.96
C TYR A 36 1.84 3.82 -12.22
N VAL A 37 3.00 3.83 -12.89
CA VAL A 37 4.28 3.51 -12.22
C VAL A 37 4.61 4.58 -11.19
N LYS A 38 4.41 5.87 -11.51
CA LYS A 38 4.56 6.96 -10.52
C LYS A 38 3.60 6.80 -9.36
N PHE A 39 2.33 6.52 -9.65
CA PHE A 39 1.29 6.31 -8.66
C PHE A 39 1.66 5.19 -7.68
N PHE A 40 2.02 4.01 -8.19
CA PHE A 40 2.40 2.88 -7.33
C PHE A 40 3.66 3.17 -6.51
N LEU A 41 4.71 3.73 -7.12
CA LEU A 41 5.94 4.08 -6.41
C LEU A 41 5.69 5.10 -5.31
N LEU A 42 4.91 6.14 -5.58
CA LEU A 42 4.53 7.15 -4.59
C LEU A 42 3.68 6.55 -3.47
N PHE A 43 2.65 5.77 -3.83
CA PHE A 43 1.78 5.11 -2.86
C PHE A 43 2.59 4.23 -1.91
N PHE A 44 3.38 3.30 -2.45
CA PHE A 44 4.15 2.37 -1.61
C PHE A 44 5.17 3.11 -0.76
N SER A 45 5.86 4.13 -1.29
CA SER A 45 6.81 4.93 -0.51
C SER A 45 6.15 5.60 0.70
N VAL A 46 5.00 6.25 0.50
CA VAL A 46 4.27 6.93 1.57
C VAL A 46 3.66 5.92 2.54
N TYR A 47 3.06 4.85 2.03
CA TYR A 47 2.43 3.80 2.82
C TYR A 47 3.44 3.12 3.76
N PHE A 48 4.62 2.75 3.24
CA PHE A 48 5.68 2.15 4.06
C PHE A 48 6.23 3.13 5.09
N PHE A 49 6.42 4.40 4.72
CA PHE A 49 6.88 5.41 5.67
C PHE A 49 5.90 5.59 6.84
N LEU A 50 4.60 5.75 6.54
CA LEU A 50 3.55 5.83 7.57
C LEU A 50 3.54 4.57 8.44
N PHE A 51 3.72 3.41 7.83
CA PHE A 51 3.72 2.15 8.54
C PHE A 51 4.88 2.02 9.54
N ILE A 52 6.10 2.44 9.16
CA ILE A 52 7.26 2.45 10.05
C ILE A 52 7.01 3.36 11.26
N VAL A 53 6.43 4.55 11.02
CA VAL A 53 6.07 5.50 12.07
C VAL A 53 5.07 4.87 13.04
N ILE A 54 3.98 4.29 12.53
CA ILE A 54 2.93 3.63 13.32
C ILE A 54 3.50 2.47 14.14
N THR A 55 4.35 1.63 13.53
CA THR A 55 5.01 0.50 14.20
C THR A 55 5.87 0.95 15.38
N ASN A 56 6.62 2.04 15.22
CA ASN A 56 7.46 2.60 16.27
C ASN A 56 6.64 3.21 17.42
N ILE A 57 5.43 3.72 17.14
CA ILE A 57 4.52 4.27 18.15
C ILE A 57 3.84 3.15 18.94
N LEU A 58 3.23 2.18 18.26
CA LEU A 58 2.45 1.11 18.91
C LEU A 58 3.31 0.11 19.68
N LYS A 59 4.57 -0.09 19.29
CA LYS A 59 5.52 -1.07 19.86
C LYS A 59 5.02 -2.54 19.88
N ASP A 60 3.80 -2.80 19.44
CA ASP A 60 3.24 -4.13 19.19
C ASP A 60 3.40 -4.49 17.71
N ARG A 61 4.30 -5.43 17.44
CA ARG A 61 4.61 -5.83 16.06
C ARG A 61 3.47 -6.60 15.44
N GLU A 62 2.83 -7.52 16.15
CA GLU A 62 1.82 -8.41 15.56
C GLU A 62 0.58 -7.64 15.14
N ALA A 63 0.06 -6.78 16.02
CA ALA A 63 -1.05 -5.91 15.71
C ALA A 63 -0.75 -5.01 14.52
N THR A 64 0.46 -4.45 14.47
CA THR A 64 0.85 -3.56 13.38
C THR A 64 1.01 -4.33 12.05
N HIS A 65 1.59 -5.54 12.05
CA HIS A 65 1.66 -6.39 10.86
C HIS A 65 0.28 -6.81 10.35
N MET A 66 -0.66 -7.08 11.24
CA MET A 66 -2.05 -7.36 10.86
C MET A 66 -2.69 -6.14 10.20
N LEU A 67 -2.51 -4.96 10.81
CA LEU A 67 -3.00 -3.68 10.29
C LEU A 67 -2.41 -3.39 8.90
N PHE A 68 -1.12 -3.66 8.68
CA PHE A 68 -0.48 -3.53 7.37
C PHE A 68 -1.20 -4.33 6.28
N LYS A 69 -1.50 -5.60 6.55
CA LYS A 69 -2.11 -6.52 5.58
C LYS A 69 -3.54 -6.13 5.28
N VAL A 70 -4.29 -5.72 6.30
CA VAL A 70 -5.70 -5.34 6.15
C VAL A 70 -5.84 -3.99 5.44
N CYS A 71 -4.97 -3.03 5.73
CA CYS A 71 -5.11 -1.66 5.24
C CYS A 71 -4.48 -1.40 3.86
N VAL A 72 -3.57 -2.24 3.36
CA VAL A 72 -2.83 -1.93 2.12
C VAL A 72 -3.74 -1.77 0.91
N VAL A 73 -4.70 -2.68 0.71
CA VAL A 73 -5.61 -2.65 -0.44
C VAL A 73 -6.65 -1.53 -0.30
N PRO A 74 -7.32 -1.34 0.85
CA PRO A 74 -8.18 -0.17 1.06
C PRO A 74 -7.46 1.16 0.87
N ALA A 75 -6.24 1.30 1.40
CA ALA A 75 -5.44 2.52 1.26
C ALA A 75 -5.04 2.74 -0.20
N LEU A 76 -4.69 1.68 -0.94
CA LEU A 76 -4.39 1.75 -2.37
C LEU A 76 -5.60 2.16 -3.19
N PHE A 77 -6.79 1.64 -2.87
CA PHE A 77 -8.06 2.04 -3.50
C PHE A 77 -8.34 3.52 -3.29
N ILE A 78 -8.29 3.98 -2.04
CA ILE A 78 -8.50 5.39 -1.68
C ILE A 78 -7.48 6.28 -2.39
N SER A 79 -6.21 5.90 -2.39
CA SER A 79 -5.14 6.64 -3.06
C SER A 79 -5.37 6.70 -4.56
N HIS A 80 -5.80 5.60 -5.19
CA HIS A 80 -6.17 5.57 -6.60
C HIS A 80 -7.36 6.48 -6.90
N LEU A 81 -8.28 6.66 -5.95
CA LEU A 81 -9.40 7.56 -6.12
C LEU A 81 -8.98 9.03 -6.18
N PHE A 82 -8.10 9.44 -5.26
CA PHE A 82 -7.65 10.82 -5.10
C PHE A 82 -6.45 11.21 -5.97
N TYR A 83 -5.70 10.24 -6.50
CA TYR A 83 -4.53 10.54 -7.31
C TYR A 83 -4.92 11.26 -8.61
N PRO A 84 -4.34 12.44 -8.89
CA PRO A 84 -4.64 13.20 -10.09
C PRO A 84 -3.85 12.63 -11.27
N PHE A 85 -4.47 11.73 -12.03
CA PHE A 85 -3.94 11.27 -13.32
C PHE A 85 -4.05 12.41 -14.35
N LYS A 86 -2.92 12.95 -14.81
CA LYS A 86 -2.86 14.12 -15.72
C LYS A 86 -2.61 13.69 -17.16
N THR A 87 -1.80 12.66 -17.37
CA THR A 87 -1.41 12.20 -18.72
C THR A 87 -2.18 10.96 -19.16
N GLU A 88 -2.67 10.14 -18.23
CA GLU A 88 -3.39 8.91 -18.55
C GLU A 88 -4.84 8.96 -18.04
N LYS A 89 -5.76 8.27 -18.74
CA LYS A 89 -7.12 8.10 -18.22
C LYS A 89 -7.10 7.16 -17.02
N LYS A 90 -7.82 7.54 -15.96
CA LYS A 90 -8.01 6.71 -14.78
C LYS A 90 -8.69 5.39 -15.14
N ASN A 91 -8.10 4.28 -14.71
CA ASN A 91 -8.55 2.93 -15.04
C ASN A 91 -9.69 2.55 -14.10
N GLN A 92 -10.90 2.52 -14.66
CA GLN A 92 -12.11 2.19 -13.93
C GLN A 92 -12.16 0.71 -13.53
N HIS A 93 -11.64 -0.19 -14.36
CA HIS A 93 -11.54 -1.61 -14.01
C HIS A 93 -10.62 -1.83 -12.81
N LEU A 94 -9.45 -1.16 -12.79
CA LEU A 94 -8.56 -1.20 -11.64
C LEU A 94 -9.24 -0.67 -10.38
N SER A 95 -9.97 0.44 -10.48
CA SER A 95 -10.75 0.99 -9.36
C SER A 95 -11.80 -0.01 -8.85
N PHE A 96 -12.51 -0.67 -9.77
CA PHE A 96 -13.52 -1.67 -9.46
C PHE A 96 -12.92 -2.90 -8.76
N PHE A 97 -11.81 -3.43 -9.27
CA PHE A 97 -11.11 -4.55 -8.62
C PHE A 97 -10.60 -4.17 -7.24
N LEU A 98 -9.97 -3.01 -7.10
CA LEU A 98 -9.47 -2.51 -5.81
C LEU A 98 -10.60 -2.32 -4.79
N PHE A 99 -11.76 -1.83 -5.25
CA PHE A 99 -12.95 -1.71 -4.41
C PHE A 99 -13.43 -3.08 -3.91
N PHE A 100 -13.59 -4.06 -4.81
CA PHE A 100 -14.02 -5.41 -4.43
C PHE A 100 -13.03 -6.10 -3.49
N PHE A 101 -11.73 -6.04 -3.79
CA PHE A 101 -10.72 -6.62 -2.90
C PHE A 101 -10.68 -5.92 -1.54
N SER A 102 -10.87 -4.60 -1.49
CA SER A 102 -10.99 -3.85 -0.24
C SER A 102 -12.18 -4.35 0.59
N LEU A 103 -13.35 -4.51 -0.03
CA LEU A 103 -14.53 -5.06 0.65
C LEU A 103 -14.29 -6.49 1.17
N CYS A 104 -13.68 -7.36 0.36
CA CYS A 104 -13.38 -8.73 0.77
C CYS A 104 -12.42 -8.78 1.96
N ILE A 105 -11.34 -7.98 1.95
CA ILE A 105 -10.33 -7.98 3.02
C ILE A 105 -10.91 -7.40 4.31
N ILE A 106 -11.66 -6.31 4.23
CA ILE A 106 -12.34 -5.71 5.39
C ILE A 106 -13.39 -6.67 5.94
N GLY A 107 -14.19 -7.28 5.06
CA GLY A 107 -15.23 -8.24 5.43
C GLY A 107 -14.66 -9.49 6.10
N LEU A 108 -13.59 -10.08 5.55
CA LEU A 108 -12.86 -11.19 6.17
C LEU A 108 -12.27 -10.79 7.52
N GLY A 109 -11.65 -9.60 7.61
CA GLY A 109 -11.14 -9.07 8.88
C GLY A 109 -12.22 -8.95 9.95
N ALA A 110 -13.39 -8.42 9.59
CA ALA A 110 -14.53 -8.32 10.50
C ALA A 110 -15.05 -9.69 10.94
N LEU A 111 -15.21 -10.64 10.00
CA LEU A 111 -15.65 -12.01 10.30
C LEU A 111 -14.69 -12.73 11.24
N ILE A 112 -13.38 -12.58 11.06
CA ILE A 112 -12.36 -13.15 11.96
C ILE A 112 -12.50 -12.57 13.38
N MET A 113 -12.71 -11.26 13.50
CA MET A 113 -12.92 -10.64 14.82
C MET A 113 -14.20 -11.14 15.50
N VAL A 114 -15.30 -11.28 14.74
CA VAL A 114 -16.55 -11.84 15.26
C VAL A 114 -16.37 -13.30 15.70
N ALA A 115 -15.72 -14.12 14.88
CA ALA A 115 -15.45 -15.52 15.21
C ALA A 115 -14.57 -15.66 16.48
N PHE A 116 -13.56 -14.81 16.63
CA PHE A 116 -12.73 -14.77 17.83
C PHE A 116 -13.53 -14.35 19.08
N GLY A 117 -14.47 -13.42 18.93
CA GLY A 117 -15.38 -13.02 19.99
C GLY A 117 -16.26 -14.16 20.49
N PHE A 118 -16.81 -14.97 19.58
CA PHE A 118 -17.62 -16.15 19.94
C PHE A 118 -16.78 -17.31 20.49
N SER A 119 -15.53 -17.46 20.08
CA SER A 119 -14.63 -18.50 20.57
C SER A 119 -14.15 -18.29 22.01
N ASN A 120 -14.18 -17.05 22.50
CA ASN A 120 -13.75 -16.68 23.84
C ASN A 120 -14.92 -16.41 24.81
N MET A 121 -16.16 -16.69 24.37
CA MET A 121 -17.35 -16.81 25.23
C MET A 121 -17.56 -18.26 25.61
#